data_AF-A0A7S0PJ74-F1
#
_entry.id   AF-A0A7S0PJ74-F1
#
_cell.length_a   1.000
_cell.length_b   1.000
_cell.length_c   1.000
_cell.angle_alpha   90.00
_cell.angle_beta   90.00
_cell.angle_gamma   90.00
#
_symmetry.space_group_name_H-M   'P 1'
#
loop_
_entity.id
_entity.type
_entity.pdbx_description
1 polymer ?
#
loop_
_entity_poly.entity_id
_entity_poly.type
_entity_poly.pdbx_seq_one_letter_code
_entity_poly.pdbx_strand_id
1 'polypeptide(L)'
;MSLAVMMCELPKKTAGTVVSKFMKFRHMNEQGVAKFVHFERAVVPLYWPKTLDLALEAVKVFNLNETNNAAWIGVANRVEKTASKQVPEAWSHYPMHHHLGCLYSHLRLWNNVKRDNLESMIVLESDGAFLASVDVLDFQNIIDNAPKDFDVIFLKDFRKCPGHFVKQFKSTAIGQNTTLMDARRGSPNMIYMYKMNKKCGFAGFESYIISSKGVDKIRAFVAKRGGMDMVDAFVGNYLCKAKRPNHVIDCYTASTIKIDREEMGGYLPDWYGDERIEKSVDSHVIEHFDNNFTAFNLEACARPGNRYAGFIPVAYTEHEPDTVCACASDKISKSLNACEASLGLPLIPTRAGVRAHVEMSAASAS
;
A
#
# COMPACT_ATOMS: atom_id res chain seq x y z
N MET A 1 -15.63 17.40 4.95
CA MET A 1 -14.68 16.52 4.25
C MET A 1 -13.29 16.89 4.73
N SER A 2 -12.61 15.99 5.45
CA SER A 2 -11.34 16.29 6.13
C SER A 2 -10.20 15.59 5.40
N LEU A 3 -9.64 16.27 4.40
CA LEU A 3 -8.46 15.81 3.67
C LEU A 3 -7.20 16.23 4.42
N ALA A 4 -6.54 15.32 5.11
CA ALA A 4 -5.21 15.61 5.68
C ALA A 4 -4.12 15.04 4.79
N VAL A 5 -3.19 15.88 4.34
CA VAL A 5 -1.95 15.51 3.68
C VAL A 5 -0.84 15.59 4.72
N MET A 6 -0.26 14.45 5.05
CA MET A 6 0.78 14.36 6.06
C MET A 6 2.11 13.99 5.43
N MET A 7 3.13 14.80 5.69
CA MET A 7 4.42 14.64 5.03
C MET A 7 5.58 14.43 6.02
N CYS A 8 6.35 13.35 5.85
CA CYS A 8 7.52 13.04 6.69
C CYS A 8 8.80 13.70 6.17
N GLU A 9 9.46 14.51 7.02
CA GLU A 9 10.79 15.13 6.81
C GLU A 9 11.17 15.40 5.35
N LEU A 10 10.60 16.45 4.77
CA LEU A 10 10.86 16.84 3.40
C LEU A 10 12.05 17.80 3.29
N PRO A 11 12.81 17.75 2.19
CA PRO A 11 13.46 18.93 1.67
C PRO A 11 12.42 20.05 1.49
N LYS A 12 12.70 21.26 1.98
CA LYS A 12 11.78 22.43 1.89
C LYS A 12 11.16 22.64 0.50
N LYS A 13 11.88 22.25 -0.56
CA LYS A 13 11.45 22.32 -1.95
C LYS A 13 10.21 21.47 -2.26
N THR A 14 10.13 20.24 -1.75
CA THR A 14 8.98 19.34 -1.99
C THR A 14 7.74 19.87 -1.29
N ALA A 15 7.89 20.25 -0.02
CA ALA A 15 6.85 20.88 0.80
C ALA A 15 6.27 22.13 0.11
N GLY A 16 7.14 23.05 -0.30
CA GLY A 16 6.73 24.27 -0.99
C GLY A 16 6.02 24.00 -2.32
N THR A 17 6.40 22.93 -3.03
CA THR A 17 5.74 22.59 -4.30
C THR A 17 4.32 22.07 -4.08
N VAL A 18 4.09 21.23 -3.07
CA VAL A 18 2.73 20.76 -2.72
C VAL A 18 1.86 21.94 -2.26
N VAL A 19 2.35 22.76 -1.34
CA VAL A 19 1.63 23.94 -0.83
C VAL A 19 1.30 24.92 -1.97
N SER A 20 2.26 25.26 -2.82
CA SER A 20 2.05 26.20 -3.93
C SER A 20 1.00 25.73 -4.94
N LYS A 21 0.86 24.41 -5.15
CA LYS A 21 -0.21 23.87 -6.00
C LYS A 21 -1.60 24.05 -5.40
N PHE A 22 -1.78 23.78 -4.11
CA PHE A 22 -3.05 24.05 -3.45
C PHE A 22 -3.39 25.56 -3.52
N MET A 23 -2.41 26.42 -3.30
CA MET A 23 -2.64 27.87 -3.40
C MET A 23 -3.00 28.30 -4.82
N LYS A 24 -2.25 27.83 -5.83
CA LYS A 24 -2.41 28.25 -7.22
C LYS A 24 -3.69 27.71 -7.87
N PHE A 25 -3.98 26.42 -7.69
CA PHE A 25 -5.01 25.72 -8.45
C PHE A 25 -6.27 25.43 -7.65
N ARG A 26 -6.23 25.55 -6.32
CA ARG A 26 -7.42 25.48 -5.45
C ARG A 26 -7.76 26.82 -4.80
N HIS A 27 -7.05 27.89 -5.19
CA HIS A 27 -7.25 29.26 -4.70
C HIS A 27 -7.25 29.36 -3.17
N MET A 28 -6.47 28.50 -2.50
CA MET A 28 -6.32 28.52 -1.05
C MET A 28 -5.28 29.57 -0.65
N ASN A 29 -5.49 30.24 0.48
CA ASN A 29 -4.42 31.00 1.13
C ASN A 29 -3.60 30.09 2.05
N GLU A 30 -2.48 30.58 2.58
CA GLU A 30 -1.57 29.79 3.44
C GLU A 30 -2.29 29.19 4.65
N GLN A 31 -3.15 29.98 5.32
CA GLN A 31 -3.96 29.52 6.45
C GLN A 31 -4.92 28.40 6.06
N GLY A 32 -5.49 28.47 4.85
CA GLY A 32 -6.35 27.44 4.29
C GLY A 32 -5.57 26.15 4.05
N VAL A 33 -4.40 26.24 3.40
CA VAL A 33 -3.54 25.07 3.16
C VAL A 33 -3.07 24.43 4.47
N ALA A 34 -2.71 25.22 5.48
CA ALA A 34 -2.26 24.72 6.78
C ALA A 34 -3.32 23.93 7.56
N LYS A 35 -4.61 24.05 7.19
CA LYS A 35 -5.69 23.20 7.75
C LYS A 35 -5.73 21.80 7.13
N PHE A 36 -5.09 21.61 5.98
CA PHE A 36 -5.12 20.36 5.22
C PHE A 36 -3.75 19.71 5.10
N VAL A 37 -2.65 20.48 5.12
CA VAL A 37 -1.30 19.97 4.94
C VAL A 37 -0.52 20.10 6.24
N HIS A 38 -0.08 18.96 6.78
CA HIS A 38 0.67 18.86 8.02
C HIS A 38 2.05 18.24 7.76
N PHE A 39 3.07 18.86 8.35
CA PHE A 39 4.44 18.38 8.27
C PHE A 39 4.81 17.68 9.58
N GLU A 40 5.29 16.45 9.43
CA GLU A 40 5.59 15.55 10.54
C GLU A 40 7.07 15.19 10.53
N ARG A 41 7.69 15.16 11.71
CA ARG A 41 9.08 14.73 11.85
C ARG A 41 9.22 13.24 11.56
N ALA A 42 10.29 12.76 10.96
CA ALA A 42 10.47 11.32 10.80
C ALA A 42 10.97 10.70 12.12
N VAL A 43 10.69 9.42 12.34
CA VAL A 43 11.40 8.64 13.35
C VAL A 43 12.71 8.17 12.75
N VAL A 44 13.83 8.63 13.31
CA VAL A 44 15.17 8.28 12.82
C VAL A 44 15.93 7.53 13.93
N PRO A 45 15.95 6.18 13.91
CA PRO A 45 16.55 5.39 15.00
C PRO A 45 18.02 5.69 15.27
N LEU A 46 18.78 6.06 14.23
CA LEU A 46 20.19 6.48 14.38
C LEU A 46 20.36 7.76 15.20
N TYR A 47 19.31 8.56 15.36
CA TYR A 47 19.33 9.80 16.13
C TYR A 47 18.77 9.63 17.54
N TRP A 48 18.43 8.40 17.95
CA TRP A 48 18.03 8.15 19.33
C TRP A 48 19.15 8.54 20.30
N PRO A 49 18.80 9.28 21.39
CA PRO A 49 17.45 9.45 21.93
C PRO A 49 16.61 10.61 21.36
N LYS A 50 17.12 11.47 20.47
CA LYS A 50 16.43 12.72 20.02
C LYS A 50 15.09 12.53 19.29
N THR A 51 14.82 11.32 18.83
CA THR A 51 13.61 10.92 18.09
C THR A 51 12.96 9.67 18.69
N LEU A 52 13.39 9.25 19.90
CA LEU A 52 12.88 8.05 20.57
C LEU A 52 11.47 8.27 21.12
N ASP A 53 11.19 9.48 21.60
CA ASP A 53 9.87 9.93 22.03
C ASP A 53 8.81 9.74 20.93
N LEU A 54 9.15 10.07 19.68
CA LEU A 54 8.28 9.89 18.52
C LEU A 54 7.96 8.40 18.28
N ALA A 55 8.94 7.51 18.48
CA ALA A 55 8.74 6.06 18.35
C ALA A 55 7.87 5.49 19.47
N LEU A 56 8.05 5.98 20.70
CA LEU A 56 7.23 5.60 21.85
C LEU A 56 5.79 6.09 21.71
N GLU A 57 5.58 7.29 21.16
CA GLU A 57 4.24 7.79 20.82
C GLU A 57 3.56 6.88 19.79
N ALA A 58 4.29 6.47 18.74
CA ALA A 58 3.77 5.66 17.67
C ALA A 58 3.14 4.33 18.17
N VAL A 59 3.75 3.68 19.17
CA VAL A 59 3.28 2.38 19.69
C VAL A 59 2.17 2.46 20.73
N LYS A 60 2.00 3.61 21.40
CA LYS A 60 0.99 3.79 22.47
C LYS A 60 -0.43 3.54 21.97
N VAL A 61 -0.78 4.11 20.83
CA VAL A 61 -2.15 4.05 20.31
C VAL A 61 -2.51 2.64 19.86
N PHE A 62 -1.57 1.86 19.35
CA PHE A 62 -1.86 0.47 18.98
C PHE A 62 -2.08 -0.46 20.20
N ASN A 63 -1.94 0.06 21.44
CA ASN A 63 -1.93 -0.71 22.68
C ASN A 63 -0.89 -1.85 22.65
N LEU A 64 0.23 -1.61 21.96
CA LEU A 64 1.31 -2.58 21.75
C LEU A 64 2.39 -2.48 22.81
N ASN A 65 2.13 -1.74 23.90
CA ASN A 65 3.05 -1.56 25.02
C ASN A 65 3.36 -2.89 25.72
N GLU A 66 2.47 -3.88 25.62
CA GLU A 66 2.62 -5.22 26.20
C GLU A 66 3.18 -6.26 25.22
N THR A 67 3.26 -5.96 23.92
CA THR A 67 3.85 -6.87 22.93
C THR A 67 5.38 -6.74 22.94
N ASN A 68 6.02 -7.08 24.07
CA ASN A 68 7.47 -7.22 24.15
C ASN A 68 8.02 -8.29 23.18
N ASN A 69 7.14 -9.20 22.74
CA ASN A 69 7.44 -10.30 21.83
C ASN A 69 7.28 -9.94 20.34
N ALA A 70 6.79 -8.74 20.00
CA ALA A 70 6.80 -8.24 18.63
C ALA A 70 8.23 -7.82 18.26
N ALA A 71 8.89 -8.56 17.36
CA ALA A 71 10.30 -8.36 17.03
C ALA A 71 10.63 -6.88 16.72
N TRP A 72 9.81 -6.23 15.89
CA TRP A 72 10.03 -4.85 15.43
C TRP A 72 9.35 -3.77 16.28
N ILE A 73 8.10 -3.97 16.68
CA ILE A 73 7.31 -2.92 17.35
C ILE A 73 7.86 -2.62 18.76
N GLY A 74 8.32 -3.65 19.48
CA GLY A 74 8.81 -3.51 20.85
C GLY A 74 10.19 -2.85 20.99
N VAL A 75 10.88 -2.53 19.89
CA VAL A 75 12.27 -2.06 19.93
C VAL A 75 12.40 -0.74 20.70
N ALA A 76 11.56 0.24 20.43
CA ALA A 76 11.57 1.53 21.12
C ALA A 76 11.37 1.36 22.63
N ASN A 77 10.43 0.50 23.05
CA ASN A 77 10.19 0.19 24.47
C ASN A 77 11.37 -0.52 25.12
N ARG A 78 12.10 -1.37 24.39
CA ARG A 78 13.33 -2.01 24.88
C ARG A 78 14.47 -1.00 24.99
N VAL A 79 14.64 -0.12 24.01
CA VAL A 79 15.67 0.94 24.01
C VAL A 79 15.43 1.97 25.10
N GLU A 80 14.17 2.36 25.38
CA GLU A 80 13.84 3.29 26.46
C GLU A 80 14.32 2.80 27.84
N LYS A 81 14.43 1.48 28.01
CA LYS A 81 14.91 0.83 29.25
C LYS A 81 16.43 0.72 29.34
N THR A 82 17.18 1.02 28.28
CA THR A 82 18.64 0.95 28.31
C THR A 82 19.24 2.27 28.82
N ALA A 83 20.42 2.20 29.42
CA ALA A 83 21.12 3.40 29.88
C ALA A 83 21.53 4.33 28.72
N SER A 84 21.87 3.76 27.56
CA SER A 84 22.30 4.54 26.39
C SER A 84 21.15 5.19 25.64
N LYS A 85 19.95 4.58 25.68
CA LYS A 85 18.79 4.95 24.84
C LYS A 85 19.14 5.08 23.36
N GLN A 86 20.13 4.32 22.91
CA GLN A 86 20.56 4.25 21.52
C GLN A 86 20.00 2.99 20.85
N VAL A 87 19.86 3.05 19.53
CA VAL A 87 19.51 1.87 18.73
C VAL A 87 20.57 0.78 18.91
N PRO A 88 20.20 -0.50 19.10
CA PRO A 88 21.18 -1.58 19.21
C PRO A 88 22.03 -1.72 17.94
N GLU A 89 23.26 -2.19 18.07
CA GLU A 89 24.21 -2.34 16.95
C GLU A 89 23.63 -3.16 15.79
N ALA A 90 23.00 -4.31 16.09
CA ALA A 90 22.32 -5.17 15.11
C ALA A 90 21.25 -4.45 14.28
N TRP A 91 20.78 -3.28 14.73
CA TRP A 91 19.74 -2.48 14.10
C TRP A 91 20.27 -1.13 13.59
N SER A 92 21.54 -0.80 13.87
CA SER A 92 22.17 0.44 13.42
C SER A 92 22.61 0.40 11.95
N HIS A 93 22.77 -0.79 11.37
CA HIS A 93 23.18 -0.93 9.97
C HIS A 93 22.00 -0.81 9.01
N TYR A 94 22.27 -0.32 7.79
CA TYR A 94 21.30 -0.40 6.70
C TYR A 94 21.10 -1.88 6.30
N PRO A 95 19.86 -2.33 6.04
CA PRO A 95 18.63 -1.54 5.94
C PRO A 95 17.79 -1.49 7.24
N MET A 96 18.26 -2.06 8.34
CA MET A 96 17.47 -2.27 9.56
C MET A 96 16.99 -0.96 10.22
N HIS A 97 17.87 0.03 10.41
CA HIS A 97 17.46 1.31 11.01
C HIS A 97 16.44 2.06 10.13
N HIS A 98 16.54 1.90 8.81
CA HIS A 98 15.63 2.52 7.86
C HIS A 98 14.24 1.88 7.97
N HIS A 99 14.15 0.55 7.96
CA HIS A 99 12.89 -0.15 8.16
C HIS A 99 12.21 0.17 9.49
N LEU A 100 12.98 0.25 10.57
CA LEU A 100 12.47 0.62 11.89
C LEU A 100 11.97 2.08 11.91
N GLY A 101 12.70 3.00 11.28
CA GLY A 101 12.29 4.39 11.14
C GLY A 101 11.00 4.56 10.32
N CYS A 102 10.90 3.88 9.17
CA CYS A 102 9.68 3.83 8.36
C CYS A 102 8.50 3.30 9.19
N LEU A 103 8.65 2.14 9.83
CA LEU A 103 7.61 1.52 10.65
C LEU A 103 7.03 2.52 11.67
N TYR A 104 7.86 3.09 12.53
CA TYR A 104 7.38 4.01 13.56
C TYR A 104 6.85 5.32 12.99
N SER A 105 7.41 5.81 11.89
CA SER A 105 6.89 7.00 11.22
C SER A 105 5.45 6.76 10.75
N HIS A 106 5.18 5.69 10.00
CA HIS A 106 3.83 5.38 9.52
C HIS A 106 2.84 5.08 10.64
N LEU A 107 3.25 4.31 11.66
CA LEU A 107 2.42 4.09 12.85
C LEU A 107 2.00 5.42 13.49
N ARG A 108 2.92 6.40 13.57
CA ARG A 108 2.59 7.73 14.11
C ARG A 108 1.59 8.48 13.23
N LEU A 109 1.74 8.45 11.90
CA LEU A 109 0.77 9.10 11.00
C LEU A 109 -0.61 8.44 11.09
N TRP A 110 -0.66 7.11 11.22
CA TRP A 110 -1.91 6.39 11.43
C TRP A 110 -2.59 6.74 12.75
N ASN A 111 -1.83 7.07 13.79
CA ASN A 111 -2.39 7.58 15.05
C ASN A 111 -3.07 8.93 14.85
N ASN A 112 -2.52 9.79 13.99
CA ASN A 112 -3.09 11.09 13.70
C ASN A 112 -4.46 10.97 13.00
N VAL A 113 -4.67 9.95 12.15
CA VAL A 113 -6.00 9.64 11.58
C VAL A 113 -7.05 9.50 12.69
N LYS A 114 -6.68 8.87 13.81
CA LYS A 114 -7.57 8.62 14.94
C LYS A 114 -7.69 9.80 15.88
N ARG A 115 -6.56 10.41 16.23
CA ARG A 115 -6.51 11.60 17.10
C ARG A 115 -7.34 12.74 16.52
N ASP A 116 -7.23 12.95 15.21
CA ASP A 116 -7.82 14.10 14.52
C ASP A 116 -9.20 13.76 13.90
N ASN A 117 -9.74 12.58 14.22
CA ASN A 117 -11.04 12.06 13.73
C ASN A 117 -11.23 12.19 12.21
N LEU A 118 -10.20 11.80 11.46
CA LEU A 118 -10.18 11.89 10.01
C LEU A 118 -10.87 10.65 9.41
N GLU A 119 -11.65 10.86 8.34
CA GLU A 119 -12.23 9.77 7.55
C GLU A 119 -11.16 9.05 6.74
N SER A 120 -10.23 9.82 6.17
CA SER A 120 -9.07 9.33 5.45
C SER A 120 -7.91 10.34 5.54
N MET A 121 -6.72 9.86 5.26
CA MET A 121 -5.49 10.66 5.23
C MET A 121 -4.65 10.27 4.03
N ILE A 122 -4.04 11.26 3.38
CA ILE A 122 -2.98 11.06 2.40
C ILE A 122 -1.65 11.16 3.11
N VAL A 123 -0.81 10.17 2.89
CA VAL A 123 0.55 10.14 3.42
C VAL A 123 1.52 10.26 2.26
N LEU A 124 2.48 11.18 2.40
CA LEU A 124 3.58 11.38 1.46
C LEU A 124 4.90 11.32 2.22
N GLU A 125 5.78 10.41 1.84
CA GLU A 125 7.17 10.45 2.27
C GLU A 125 7.94 11.62 1.62
N SER A 126 9.20 11.81 2.00
CA SER A 126 10.04 12.94 1.60
C SER A 126 10.16 13.16 0.07
N ASP A 127 10.03 12.09 -0.71
CA ASP A 127 10.01 12.06 -2.17
C ASP A 127 8.65 11.59 -2.74
N GLY A 128 7.70 11.26 -1.87
CA GLY A 128 6.40 10.66 -2.22
C GLY A 128 5.60 11.47 -3.22
N ALA A 129 5.62 12.81 -3.12
CA ALA A 129 4.93 13.68 -4.07
C ALA A 129 5.50 13.61 -5.51
N PHE A 130 6.79 13.28 -5.66
CA PHE A 130 7.43 13.09 -6.97
C PHE A 130 7.35 11.64 -7.46
N LEU A 131 7.12 10.69 -6.55
CA LEU A 131 6.99 9.27 -6.87
C LEU A 131 5.53 8.86 -7.11
N ALA A 132 4.57 9.67 -6.65
CA ALA A 132 3.17 9.51 -6.99
C ALA A 132 2.96 9.55 -8.51
N SER A 133 2.09 8.66 -8.99
CA SER A 133 1.58 8.60 -10.35
C SER A 133 0.29 9.40 -10.53
N VAL A 134 -0.09 10.22 -9.54
CA VAL A 134 -1.25 11.12 -9.59
C VAL A 134 -0.83 12.50 -9.09
N ASP A 135 -1.53 13.54 -9.55
CA ASP A 135 -1.23 14.90 -9.08
C ASP A 135 -1.81 15.10 -7.67
N VAL A 136 -1.22 15.98 -6.86
CA VAL A 136 -1.77 16.35 -5.55
C VAL A 136 -3.17 16.95 -5.67
N LEU A 137 -3.51 17.55 -6.83
CA LEU A 137 -4.85 18.06 -7.11
C LEU A 137 -5.89 16.94 -7.20
N ASP A 138 -5.47 15.72 -7.55
CA ASP A 138 -6.34 14.57 -7.73
C ASP A 138 -6.69 13.85 -6.43
N PHE A 139 -5.99 14.11 -5.33
CA PHE A 139 -6.16 13.30 -4.13
C PHE A 139 -7.60 13.26 -3.61
N GLN A 140 -8.30 14.41 -3.61
CA GLN A 140 -9.71 14.43 -3.22
C GLN A 140 -10.59 13.68 -4.23
N ASN A 141 -10.35 13.90 -5.52
CA ASN A 141 -11.11 13.24 -6.59
C ASN A 141 -10.95 11.71 -6.55
N ILE A 142 -9.79 11.21 -6.14
CA ILE A 142 -9.52 9.78 -5.92
C ILE A 142 -10.36 9.24 -4.75
N ILE A 143 -10.45 9.98 -3.64
CA ILE A 143 -11.28 9.61 -2.49
C ILE A 143 -12.76 9.59 -2.89
N ASP A 144 -13.22 10.61 -3.60
CA ASP A 144 -14.61 10.76 -4.03
C ASP A 144 -15.05 9.63 -4.98
N ASN A 145 -14.10 9.08 -5.74
CA ASN A 145 -14.32 7.97 -6.66
C ASN A 145 -13.94 6.60 -6.09
N ALA A 146 -13.40 6.54 -4.87
CA ALA A 146 -12.95 5.29 -4.27
C ALA A 146 -14.15 4.36 -3.95
N PRO A 147 -13.98 3.03 -4.11
CA PRO A 147 -14.95 2.07 -3.60
C PRO A 147 -15.19 2.25 -2.11
N LYS A 148 -16.44 2.18 -1.65
CA LYS A 148 -16.81 2.39 -0.23
C LYS A 148 -16.08 1.48 0.76
N ASP A 149 -15.57 0.35 0.30
CA ASP A 149 -14.85 -0.61 1.12
C ASP A 149 -13.34 -0.31 1.26
N PHE A 150 -12.81 0.73 0.60
CA PHE A 150 -11.37 1.00 0.59
C PHE A 150 -10.78 1.20 1.99
N ASP A 151 -9.63 0.56 2.21
CA ASP A 151 -8.82 0.73 3.40
C ASP A 151 -7.51 1.44 3.07
N VAL A 152 -6.88 1.08 1.95
CA VAL A 152 -5.65 1.72 1.44
C VAL A 152 -5.73 1.92 -0.08
N ILE A 153 -5.29 3.07 -0.57
CA ILE A 153 -5.09 3.36 -2.00
C ILE A 153 -3.65 3.79 -2.23
N PHE A 154 -2.87 2.97 -2.93
CA PHE A 154 -1.51 3.31 -3.33
C PHE A 154 -1.51 4.28 -4.50
N LEU A 155 -0.70 5.34 -4.40
CA LEU A 155 -0.63 6.39 -5.42
C LEU A 155 0.57 6.23 -6.35
N LYS A 156 1.33 5.14 -6.22
CA LYS A 156 2.48 4.79 -7.05
C LYS A 156 2.06 4.22 -8.42
N ASP A 157 2.92 4.41 -9.41
CA ASP A 157 2.84 3.72 -10.70
C ASP A 157 3.08 2.21 -10.55
N PHE A 158 2.16 1.42 -11.09
CA PHE A 158 2.34 -0.01 -11.29
C PHE A 158 2.38 -0.33 -12.78
N ARG A 159 3.59 -0.57 -13.30
CA ARG A 159 3.80 -1.04 -14.68
C ARG A 159 3.42 -2.49 -14.93
N LYS A 160 2.94 -3.21 -13.91
CA LYS A 160 2.46 -4.59 -14.02
C LYS A 160 1.15 -4.69 -13.28
N CYS A 161 0.24 -5.53 -13.77
CA CYS A 161 -1.08 -5.73 -13.18
C CYS A 161 -1.01 -5.95 -11.64
N PRO A 162 -1.54 -5.02 -10.84
CA PRO A 162 -1.61 -5.15 -9.38
C PRO A 162 -2.81 -5.99 -8.91
N GLY A 163 -3.79 -6.15 -9.81
CA GLY A 163 -5.08 -6.81 -9.60
C GLY A 163 -6.09 -6.32 -10.64
N HIS A 164 -7.36 -6.60 -10.38
CA HIS A 164 -8.46 -6.34 -11.31
C HIS A 164 -8.66 -4.84 -11.56
N PHE A 165 -9.02 -4.45 -12.79
CA PHE A 165 -9.40 -3.07 -13.10
C PHE A 165 -10.77 -2.74 -12.51
N VAL A 166 -10.88 -1.61 -11.81
CA VAL A 166 -12.08 -1.26 -11.04
C VAL A 166 -12.87 -0.14 -11.70
N LYS A 167 -12.18 0.95 -12.05
CA LYS A 167 -12.82 2.17 -12.54
C LYS A 167 -11.82 3.05 -13.27
N GLN A 168 -12.31 3.85 -14.21
CA GLN A 168 -11.58 5.03 -14.71
C GLN A 168 -12.45 6.29 -14.59
N PHE A 169 -11.82 7.42 -14.31
CA PHE A 169 -12.48 8.72 -14.15
C PHE A 169 -11.53 9.86 -14.53
N LYS A 170 -12.06 11.06 -14.76
CA LYS A 170 -11.28 12.21 -15.18
C LYS A 170 -10.37 12.69 -14.05
N SER A 171 -9.14 13.03 -14.38
CA SER A 171 -8.26 13.77 -13.46
C SER A 171 -8.76 15.22 -13.32
N THR A 172 -8.56 15.80 -12.15
CA THR A 172 -8.76 17.23 -11.89
C THR A 172 -7.53 18.07 -12.27
N ALA A 173 -6.41 17.43 -12.58
CA ALA A 173 -5.19 18.08 -13.05
C ALA A 173 -5.14 18.26 -14.58
N ILE A 174 -6.21 17.91 -15.31
CA ILE A 174 -6.30 18.05 -16.77
C ILE A 174 -5.98 19.49 -17.20
N GLY A 175 -5.09 19.62 -18.18
CA GLY A 175 -4.69 20.92 -18.74
C GLY A 175 -3.89 21.80 -17.78
N GLN A 176 -3.67 21.35 -16.54
CA GLN A 176 -2.79 22.02 -15.59
C GLN A 176 -1.37 21.52 -15.87
N ASN A 177 -0.49 22.38 -16.40
CA ASN A 177 0.92 22.06 -16.59
C ASN A 177 1.61 21.98 -15.23
N THR A 178 1.41 20.86 -14.53
CA THR A 178 1.81 20.68 -13.14
C THR A 178 3.20 20.05 -13.07
N THR A 179 4.16 20.85 -12.63
CA THR A 179 5.59 20.51 -12.58
C THR A 179 6.01 19.37 -11.63
N LEU A 180 5.06 18.67 -10.96
CA LEU A 180 5.39 17.50 -10.11
C LEU A 180 5.25 16.18 -10.84
N MET A 181 4.46 16.12 -11.92
CA MET A 181 4.44 14.95 -12.77
C MET A 181 5.59 15.08 -13.76
N ASP A 182 6.55 14.16 -13.69
CA ASP A 182 7.49 13.98 -14.79
C ASP A 182 6.65 13.74 -16.05
N ALA A 183 6.81 14.60 -17.08
CA ALA A 183 6.10 14.48 -18.35
C ALA A 183 6.29 13.09 -19.02
N ARG A 184 7.24 12.30 -18.53
CA ARG A 184 7.48 10.90 -18.90
C ARG A 184 6.50 9.88 -18.28
N ARG A 185 5.55 10.30 -17.44
CA ARG A 185 4.71 9.42 -16.60
C ARG A 185 3.22 9.42 -16.97
N GLY A 186 2.88 9.58 -18.24
CA GLY A 186 1.52 9.37 -18.75
C GLY A 186 0.71 10.64 -18.98
N SER A 187 -0.51 10.45 -19.50
CA SER A 187 -1.46 11.53 -19.80
C SER A 187 -2.26 11.86 -18.53
N PRO A 188 -2.26 13.11 -18.04
CA PRO A 188 -3.05 13.51 -16.87
C PRO A 188 -4.55 13.61 -17.18
N ASN A 189 -5.05 12.90 -18.20
CA ASN A 189 -6.44 12.97 -18.64
C ASN A 189 -7.36 12.09 -17.81
N MET A 190 -6.88 10.94 -17.38
CA MET A 190 -7.67 9.92 -16.70
C MET A 190 -6.89 9.37 -15.52
N ILE A 191 -7.61 8.97 -14.48
CA ILE A 191 -7.13 8.15 -13.39
C ILE A 191 -7.72 6.76 -13.57
N TYR A 192 -6.86 5.76 -13.50
CA TYR A 192 -7.21 4.35 -13.56
C TYR A 192 -7.04 3.74 -12.17
N MET A 193 -8.09 3.12 -11.67
CA MET A 193 -8.10 2.46 -10.37
C MET A 193 -8.13 0.94 -10.55
N TYR A 194 -7.26 0.27 -9.81
CA TYR A 194 -7.13 -1.19 -9.81
C TYR A 194 -7.16 -1.72 -8.38
N LYS A 195 -7.68 -2.93 -8.18
CA LYS A 195 -7.45 -3.68 -6.93
C LYS A 195 -5.94 -3.96 -6.79
N MET A 196 -5.44 -3.91 -5.56
CA MET A 196 -4.05 -4.18 -5.22
C MET A 196 -3.93 -5.49 -4.42
N ASN A 197 -4.54 -6.56 -4.94
CA ASN A 197 -4.66 -7.83 -4.22
C ASN A 197 -3.93 -9.01 -4.88
N LYS A 198 -3.32 -8.79 -6.05
CA LYS A 198 -2.62 -9.81 -6.85
C LYS A 198 -1.17 -9.43 -7.18
N LYS A 199 -0.68 -8.28 -6.69
CA LYS A 199 0.73 -7.87 -6.85
C LYS A 199 1.68 -8.61 -5.94
N CYS A 200 2.55 -9.45 -6.47
CA CYS A 200 3.62 -10.10 -5.70
C CYS A 200 4.87 -9.20 -5.59
N GLY A 201 5.63 -9.31 -4.49
CA GLY A 201 6.89 -8.59 -4.31
C GLY A 201 6.72 -7.06 -4.35
N PHE A 202 5.81 -6.55 -3.52
CA PHE A 202 5.58 -5.13 -3.34
C PHE A 202 6.58 -4.51 -2.38
N ALA A 203 7.07 -3.34 -2.75
CA ALA A 203 7.81 -2.42 -1.91
C ALA A 203 7.45 -0.99 -2.32
N GLY A 204 7.41 -0.09 -1.34
CA GLY A 204 7.11 1.33 -1.55
C GLY A 204 5.82 1.81 -0.91
N PHE A 205 5.96 2.42 0.26
CA PHE A 205 4.89 3.11 1.00
C PHE A 205 5.00 4.63 0.86
N GLU A 206 5.64 5.11 -0.22
CA GLU A 206 6.02 6.51 -0.38
C GLU A 206 4.83 7.46 -0.55
N SER A 207 3.73 6.97 -1.13
CA SER A 207 2.52 7.76 -1.35
C SER A 207 1.27 6.88 -1.36
N TYR A 208 0.36 7.14 -0.43
CA TYR A 208 -0.88 6.39 -0.31
C TYR A 208 -1.96 7.18 0.42
N ILE A 209 -3.20 6.73 0.27
CA ILE A 209 -4.36 7.16 1.05
C ILE A 209 -4.72 6.00 1.98
N ILE A 210 -4.99 6.29 3.25
CA ILE A 210 -5.49 5.31 4.21
C ILE A 210 -6.79 5.81 4.84
N SER A 211 -7.79 4.94 4.93
CA SER A 211 -9.04 5.25 5.62
C SER A 211 -8.92 4.99 7.13
N SER A 212 -9.76 5.67 7.91
CA SER A 212 -9.89 5.42 9.35
C SER A 212 -10.21 3.95 9.62
N LYS A 213 -11.11 3.36 8.83
CA LYS A 213 -11.46 1.94 8.91
C LYS A 213 -10.25 1.03 8.63
N GLY A 214 -9.44 1.38 7.64
CA GLY A 214 -8.20 0.68 7.33
C GLY A 214 -7.23 0.67 8.50
N VAL A 215 -7.04 1.82 9.17
CA VAL A 215 -6.22 1.91 10.39
C VAL A 215 -6.73 0.98 11.49
N ASP A 216 -8.05 0.93 11.73
CA ASP A 216 -8.62 0.04 12.77
C ASP A 216 -8.40 -1.43 12.46
N LYS A 217 -8.60 -1.83 11.20
CA LYS A 217 -8.37 -3.20 10.74
C LYS A 217 -6.91 -3.62 10.91
N ILE A 218 -5.97 -2.76 10.51
CA ILE A 218 -4.53 -3.00 10.69
C ILE A 218 -4.20 -3.12 12.17
N ARG A 219 -4.69 -2.19 13.01
CA ARG A 219 -4.52 -2.21 14.47
C ARG A 219 -5.00 -3.51 15.10
N ALA A 220 -6.24 -3.89 14.80
CA ALA A 220 -6.84 -5.12 15.32
C ALA A 220 -6.05 -6.36 14.90
N PHE A 221 -5.57 -6.39 13.65
CA PHE A 221 -4.76 -7.48 13.15
C PHE A 221 -3.40 -7.58 13.83
N VAL A 222 -2.67 -6.46 13.95
CA VAL A 222 -1.36 -6.40 14.61
C VAL A 222 -1.47 -6.79 16.08
N ALA A 223 -2.51 -6.32 16.78
CA ALA A 223 -2.77 -6.70 18.17
C ALA A 223 -3.04 -8.21 18.32
N LYS A 224 -3.85 -8.80 17.43
CA LYS A 224 -4.15 -10.24 17.44
C LYS A 224 -2.92 -11.10 17.13
N ARG A 225 -2.08 -10.68 16.17
CA ARG A 225 -0.89 -11.44 15.73
C ARG A 225 0.35 -11.18 16.57
N GLY A 226 0.33 -10.17 17.45
CA GLY A 226 1.45 -9.84 18.33
C GLY A 226 2.64 -9.23 17.59
N GLY A 227 2.44 -8.59 16.44
CA GLY A 227 3.53 -7.92 15.72
C GLY A 227 3.23 -7.50 14.29
N MET A 228 4.19 -6.78 13.73
CA MET A 228 4.22 -6.25 12.37
C MET A 228 5.69 -6.25 11.93
N ASP A 229 5.94 -6.62 10.68
CA ASP A 229 7.26 -6.57 10.05
C ASP A 229 7.41 -5.26 9.25
N MET A 230 8.39 -5.17 8.34
CA MET A 230 8.58 -4.07 7.40
C MET A 230 7.25 -3.56 6.82
N VAL A 231 6.90 -2.30 7.12
CA VAL A 231 5.54 -1.76 6.92
C VAL A 231 5.01 -1.88 5.49
N ASP A 232 5.83 -1.58 4.49
CA ASP A 232 5.44 -1.60 3.09
C ASP A 232 5.15 -3.03 2.61
N ALA A 233 6.06 -3.96 2.90
CA ALA A 233 5.91 -5.37 2.59
C ALA A 233 4.75 -5.98 3.39
N PHE A 234 4.62 -5.65 4.67
CA PHE A 234 3.54 -6.14 5.52
C PHE A 234 2.17 -5.71 4.99
N VAL A 235 1.98 -4.42 4.71
CA VAL A 235 0.71 -3.93 4.18
C VAL A 235 0.47 -4.48 2.77
N GLY A 236 1.38 -4.25 1.83
CA GLY A 236 1.14 -4.56 0.42
C GLY A 236 1.25 -6.04 0.04
N ASN A 237 2.18 -6.79 0.65
CA ASN A 237 2.34 -8.22 0.33
C ASN A 237 1.46 -9.13 1.17
N TYR A 238 1.10 -8.73 2.39
CA TYR A 238 0.40 -9.62 3.30
C TYR A 238 -1.06 -9.17 3.53
N LEU A 239 -1.28 -7.92 3.95
CA LEU A 239 -2.63 -7.47 4.32
C LEU A 239 -3.55 -7.18 3.11
N CYS A 240 -3.01 -6.60 2.03
CA CYS A 240 -3.75 -6.21 0.84
C CYS A 240 -4.26 -7.37 -0.03
N LYS A 241 -3.89 -8.60 0.31
CA LYS A 241 -4.16 -9.77 -0.52
C LYS A 241 -5.63 -10.19 -0.48
N ALA A 242 -6.05 -10.88 -1.53
CA ALA A 242 -7.45 -11.17 -1.88
C ALA A 242 -8.32 -11.67 -0.71
N LYS A 243 -9.64 -11.47 -0.83
CA LYS A 243 -10.65 -11.80 0.18
C LYS A 243 -10.56 -13.30 0.54
N ARG A 244 -10.35 -13.55 1.83
CA ARG A 244 -10.06 -14.84 2.50
C ARG A 244 -10.78 -14.83 3.84
N PRO A 245 -10.92 -15.98 4.53
CA PRO A 245 -11.43 -16.03 5.90
C PRO A 245 -10.71 -15.06 6.87
N ASN A 246 -9.46 -14.70 6.58
CA ASN A 246 -8.64 -13.76 7.36
C ASN A 246 -8.25 -12.48 6.58
N HIS A 247 -8.99 -12.11 5.53
CA HIS A 247 -8.74 -10.86 4.81
C HIS A 247 -8.93 -9.66 5.74
N VAL A 248 -7.93 -8.78 5.73
CA VAL A 248 -7.83 -7.70 6.71
C VAL A 248 -8.27 -6.39 6.08
N ILE A 249 -7.67 -6.03 4.94
CA ILE A 249 -7.88 -4.73 4.30
C ILE A 249 -8.08 -4.83 2.78
N ASP A 250 -9.00 -4.02 2.26
CA ASP A 250 -9.23 -3.83 0.84
C ASP A 250 -8.29 -2.74 0.30
N CYS A 251 -7.33 -3.16 -0.50
CA CYS A 251 -6.35 -2.26 -1.11
C CYS A 251 -6.60 -2.01 -2.59
N TYR A 252 -6.30 -0.79 -3.01
CA TYR A 252 -6.41 -0.33 -4.38
C TYR A 252 -5.15 0.44 -4.77
N THR A 253 -5.02 0.75 -6.05
CA THR A 253 -4.08 1.74 -6.55
C THR A 253 -4.78 2.67 -7.53
N ALA A 254 -4.36 3.94 -7.55
CA ALA A 254 -4.80 4.95 -8.49
C ALA A 254 -3.59 5.52 -9.23
N SER A 255 -3.68 5.58 -10.56
CA SER A 255 -2.57 5.97 -11.43
C SER A 255 -3.08 6.70 -12.68
N THR A 256 -2.38 7.72 -13.15
CA THR A 256 -2.59 8.30 -14.50
C THR A 256 -1.94 7.46 -15.61
N ILE A 257 -1.07 6.52 -15.25
CA ILE A 257 -0.48 5.54 -16.17
C ILE A 257 -1.44 4.37 -16.27
N LYS A 258 -2.04 4.22 -17.45
CA LYS A 258 -2.84 3.07 -17.83
C LYS A 258 -1.92 1.84 -17.98
N ILE A 259 -2.37 0.69 -17.48
CA ILE A 259 -1.70 -0.58 -17.76
C ILE A 259 -2.14 -1.08 -19.14
N ASP A 260 -1.20 -1.56 -19.95
CA ASP A 260 -1.52 -2.08 -21.28
C ASP A 260 -2.57 -3.20 -21.20
N ARG A 261 -3.49 -3.23 -22.18
CA ARG A 261 -4.57 -4.22 -22.21
C ARG A 261 -4.02 -5.64 -22.16
N GLU A 262 -2.91 -5.89 -22.82
CA GLU A 262 -2.29 -7.21 -22.89
C GLU A 262 -1.58 -7.62 -21.59
N GLU A 263 -1.31 -6.68 -20.68
CA GLU A 263 -0.64 -6.94 -19.39
C GLU A 263 -1.62 -7.02 -18.22
N MET A 264 -2.90 -6.74 -18.45
CA MET A 264 -3.94 -6.76 -17.42
C MET A 264 -4.43 -8.18 -17.11
N GLY A 265 -4.51 -8.51 -15.83
CA GLY A 265 -5.19 -9.71 -15.35
C GLY A 265 -6.72 -9.51 -15.26
N GLY A 266 -7.48 -10.61 -15.35
CA GLY A 266 -8.94 -10.60 -15.21
C GLY A 266 -9.69 -9.91 -16.34
N TYR A 267 -11.00 -9.70 -16.10
CA TYR A 267 -11.89 -9.01 -17.03
C TYR A 267 -11.47 -7.56 -17.26
N LEU A 268 -11.61 -7.12 -18.51
CA LEU A 268 -11.32 -5.77 -18.93
C LEU A 268 -12.42 -5.33 -19.91
N PRO A 269 -13.19 -4.29 -19.58
CA PRO A 269 -14.29 -3.87 -20.43
C PRO A 269 -13.80 -3.24 -21.74
N ASP A 270 -14.65 -3.22 -22.76
CA ASP A 270 -14.31 -2.63 -24.07
C ASP A 270 -14.03 -1.13 -23.99
N TRP A 271 -14.66 -0.42 -23.05
CA TRP A 271 -14.44 1.00 -22.80
C TRP A 271 -13.15 1.30 -22.02
N TYR A 272 -12.42 0.28 -21.54
CA TYR A 272 -11.17 0.50 -20.82
C TYR A 272 -10.14 1.26 -21.66
N GLY A 273 -9.71 2.40 -21.14
CA GLY A 273 -8.77 3.30 -21.80
C GLY A 273 -9.39 4.25 -22.82
N ASP A 274 -10.71 4.22 -23.02
CA ASP A 274 -11.42 5.29 -23.73
C ASP A 274 -11.55 6.50 -22.81
N GLU A 275 -10.73 7.53 -23.06
CA GLU A 275 -10.68 8.72 -22.22
C GLU A 275 -11.97 9.55 -22.24
N ARG A 276 -12.99 9.20 -23.05
CA ARG A 276 -14.29 9.88 -23.05
C ARG A 276 -15.26 9.31 -22.01
N ILE A 277 -14.94 8.16 -21.42
CA ILE A 277 -15.86 7.39 -20.58
C ILE A 277 -15.35 7.36 -19.14
N GLU A 278 -16.20 7.77 -18.20
CA GLU A 278 -15.98 7.62 -16.75
C GLU A 278 -16.93 6.55 -16.22
N LYS A 279 -16.40 5.38 -15.87
CA LYS A 279 -17.23 4.22 -15.54
C LYS A 279 -16.51 3.24 -14.63
N SER A 280 -17.28 2.55 -13.79
CA SER A 280 -16.86 1.42 -12.96
C SER A 280 -17.22 0.09 -13.62
N VAL A 281 -16.39 -0.92 -13.37
CA VAL A 281 -16.77 -2.32 -13.52
C VAL A 281 -17.76 -2.66 -12.40
N ASP A 282 -18.78 -3.47 -12.71
CA ASP A 282 -19.77 -3.89 -11.73
C ASP A 282 -19.13 -4.72 -10.61
N SER A 283 -19.56 -4.50 -9.36
CA SER A 283 -18.92 -5.09 -8.18
C SER A 283 -18.93 -6.63 -8.19
N HIS A 284 -20.00 -7.25 -8.70
CA HIS A 284 -20.11 -8.70 -8.78
C HIS A 284 -19.06 -9.32 -9.71
N VAL A 285 -18.64 -8.61 -10.77
CA VAL A 285 -17.55 -9.05 -11.65
C VAL A 285 -16.23 -9.01 -10.88
N ILE A 286 -15.97 -7.92 -10.14
CA ILE A 286 -14.76 -7.78 -9.32
C ILE A 286 -14.70 -8.90 -8.25
N GLU A 287 -15.81 -9.14 -7.55
CA GLU A 287 -15.92 -10.17 -6.51
C GLU A 287 -15.69 -11.58 -7.05
N HIS A 288 -16.21 -11.90 -8.24
CA HIS A 288 -15.96 -13.18 -8.91
C HIS A 288 -14.45 -13.44 -9.05
N PHE A 289 -13.71 -12.46 -9.55
CA PHE A 289 -12.27 -12.58 -9.80
C PHE A 289 -11.39 -12.41 -8.55
N ASP A 290 -11.94 -11.90 -7.46
CA ASP A 290 -11.26 -11.88 -6.17
C ASP A 290 -11.23 -13.26 -5.52
N ASN A 291 -12.28 -14.06 -5.73
CA ASN A 291 -12.40 -15.40 -5.16
C ASN A 291 -11.96 -16.52 -6.12
N ASN A 292 -11.85 -16.24 -7.43
CA ASN A 292 -11.46 -17.22 -8.44
C ASN A 292 -10.18 -16.82 -9.18
N PHE A 293 -9.03 -17.24 -8.63
CA PHE A 293 -7.71 -16.94 -9.19
C PHE A 293 -7.49 -17.58 -10.57
N THR A 294 -8.02 -18.79 -10.78
CA THR A 294 -7.93 -19.49 -12.06
C THR A 294 -8.68 -18.72 -13.13
N ALA A 295 -9.94 -18.32 -12.88
CA ALA A 295 -10.72 -17.51 -13.81
C ALA A 295 -10.01 -16.18 -14.11
N PHE A 296 -9.44 -15.54 -13.10
CA PHE A 296 -8.71 -14.27 -13.28
C PHE A 296 -7.54 -14.40 -14.28
N ASN A 297 -6.78 -15.49 -14.20
CA ASN A 297 -5.69 -15.73 -15.14
C ASN A 297 -6.23 -16.11 -16.52
N LEU A 298 -7.19 -17.04 -16.61
CA LEU A 298 -7.74 -17.53 -17.88
C LEU A 298 -8.36 -16.40 -18.71
N GLU A 299 -9.08 -15.48 -18.07
CA GLU A 299 -9.68 -14.31 -18.71
C GLU A 299 -8.63 -13.41 -19.38
N ALA A 300 -7.48 -13.22 -18.71
CA ALA A 300 -6.37 -12.47 -19.31
C ALA A 300 -5.68 -13.26 -20.43
N CYS A 301 -5.51 -14.56 -20.25
CA CYS A 301 -4.88 -15.44 -21.23
C CYS A 301 -5.66 -15.56 -22.54
N ALA A 302 -6.98 -15.44 -22.49
CA ALA A 302 -7.84 -15.42 -23.68
C ALA A 302 -7.70 -14.12 -24.50
N ARG A 303 -7.06 -13.08 -23.95
CA ARG A 303 -6.94 -11.79 -24.63
C ARG A 303 -5.95 -11.85 -25.80
N PRO A 304 -6.30 -11.30 -26.98
CA PRO A 304 -5.36 -11.19 -28.09
C PRO A 304 -4.08 -10.46 -27.69
N GLY A 305 -2.92 -11.02 -28.06
CA GLY A 305 -1.62 -10.41 -27.78
C GLY A 305 -1.17 -10.48 -26.31
N ASN A 306 -1.82 -11.31 -25.48
CA ASN A 306 -1.56 -11.44 -24.05
C ASN A 306 -0.05 -11.48 -23.70
N ARG A 307 0.36 -10.57 -22.81
CA ARG A 307 1.68 -10.50 -22.16
C ARG A 307 1.58 -10.61 -20.65
N TYR A 308 0.40 -10.87 -20.10
CA TYR A 308 0.17 -11.01 -18.68
C TYR A 308 0.93 -12.22 -18.13
N ALA A 309 1.80 -11.97 -17.15
CA ALA A 309 2.65 -12.99 -16.54
C ALA A 309 1.90 -13.99 -15.64
N GLY A 310 0.61 -13.75 -15.35
CA GLY A 310 -0.17 -14.58 -14.45
C GLY A 310 0.01 -14.25 -12.97
N PHE A 311 -1.04 -14.49 -12.18
CA PHE A 311 -0.99 -14.44 -10.73
C PHE A 311 -1.01 -15.87 -10.18
N ILE A 312 0.08 -16.26 -9.52
CA ILE A 312 0.24 -17.61 -8.94
C ILE A 312 0.30 -17.48 -7.41
N PRO A 313 -0.86 -17.47 -6.74
CA PRO A 313 -0.92 -17.42 -5.29
C PRO A 313 -0.50 -18.75 -4.64
N VAL A 314 0.05 -18.68 -3.44
CA VAL A 314 0.41 -19.84 -2.61
C VAL A 314 -0.39 -19.79 -1.30
N ALA A 315 -1.05 -20.91 -0.97
CA ALA A 315 -1.79 -21.09 0.27
C ALA A 315 -0.87 -20.97 1.49
N TYR A 316 -1.43 -20.64 2.66
CA TYR A 316 -0.73 -20.43 3.91
C TYR A 316 -0.26 -21.77 4.48
N THR A 317 -1.17 -22.73 4.49
CA THR A 317 -0.92 -24.11 4.89
C THR A 317 -1.74 -25.06 4.02
N GLU A 318 -1.45 -26.35 4.08
CA GLU A 318 -2.29 -27.37 3.42
C GLU A 318 -3.69 -27.48 4.03
N HIS A 319 -3.83 -27.10 5.30
CA HIS A 319 -5.07 -27.15 6.07
C HIS A 319 -5.91 -25.87 5.94
N GLU A 320 -5.32 -24.80 5.40
CA GLU A 320 -6.00 -23.55 5.06
C GLU A 320 -5.75 -23.22 3.57
N PRO A 321 -6.19 -24.09 2.63
CA PRO A 321 -5.90 -23.93 1.21
C PRO A 321 -6.47 -22.63 0.65
N ASP A 322 -7.59 -22.15 1.19
CA ASP A 322 -8.21 -20.90 0.76
C ASP A 322 -7.50 -19.65 1.30
N THR A 323 -6.67 -19.79 2.34
CA THR A 323 -5.89 -18.68 2.90
C THR A 323 -4.60 -18.57 2.13
N VAL A 324 -4.46 -17.65 1.19
CA VAL A 324 -3.15 -17.39 0.58
C VAL A 324 -2.26 -16.58 1.53
N CYS A 325 -0.95 -16.74 1.44
CA CYS A 325 0.01 -16.00 2.29
C CYS A 325 1.09 -15.30 1.48
N ALA A 326 1.36 -15.82 0.29
CA ALA A 326 2.46 -15.42 -0.55
C ALA A 326 2.11 -15.66 -2.03
N CYS A 327 3.09 -15.43 -2.88
CA CYS A 327 3.06 -15.88 -4.26
C CYS A 327 4.17 -16.89 -4.49
N ALA A 328 4.05 -17.66 -5.57
CA ALA A 328 5.15 -18.50 -6.02
C ALA A 328 6.39 -17.63 -6.28
N SER A 329 7.57 -18.14 -5.90
CA SER A 329 8.83 -17.45 -6.21
C SER A 329 9.03 -17.34 -7.72
N ASP A 330 9.84 -16.38 -8.17
CA ASP A 330 10.17 -16.21 -9.59
C ASP A 330 10.70 -17.47 -10.28
N LYS A 331 11.39 -18.34 -9.53
CA LYS A 331 11.91 -19.61 -10.07
C LYS A 331 10.76 -20.58 -10.39
N ILE A 332 9.80 -20.68 -9.49
CA ILE A 332 8.65 -21.59 -9.61
C ILE A 332 7.62 -21.02 -10.57
N SER A 333 7.35 -19.71 -10.52
CA SER A 333 6.40 -19.07 -11.42
C SER A 333 6.81 -19.19 -12.89
N LYS A 334 8.12 -19.15 -13.19
CA LYS A 334 8.64 -19.33 -14.56
C LYS A 334 8.50 -20.77 -15.08
N SER A 335 8.37 -21.76 -14.20
CA SER A 335 8.18 -23.16 -14.59
C SER A 335 6.71 -23.57 -14.70
N LEU A 336 5.78 -22.68 -14.37
CA LEU A 336 4.35 -22.96 -14.36
C LEU A 336 3.64 -22.11 -15.41
N ASN A 337 2.62 -22.69 -16.04
CA ASN A 337 1.76 -21.95 -16.94
C ASN A 337 0.54 -21.42 -16.19
N ALA A 338 0.51 -20.13 -15.90
CA ALA A 338 -0.63 -19.50 -15.21
C ALA A 338 -1.94 -19.56 -16.01
N CYS A 339 -1.88 -19.81 -17.32
CA CYS A 339 -3.02 -19.99 -18.21
C CYS A 339 -3.58 -21.42 -18.20
N GLU A 340 -3.03 -22.32 -17.38
CA GLU A 340 -3.48 -23.70 -17.29
C GLU A 340 -4.59 -23.85 -16.24
N ALA A 341 -5.80 -24.21 -16.67
CA ALA A 341 -6.94 -24.39 -15.78
C ALA A 341 -6.71 -25.49 -14.72
N SER A 342 -5.93 -26.52 -15.06
CA SER A 342 -5.56 -27.64 -14.18
C SER A 342 -4.53 -27.30 -13.11
N LEU A 343 -3.94 -26.09 -13.13
CA LEU A 343 -2.89 -25.70 -12.17
C LEU A 343 -3.37 -25.74 -10.72
N GLY A 344 -4.68 -25.61 -10.48
CA GLY A 344 -5.29 -25.73 -9.15
C GLY A 344 -4.80 -24.63 -8.20
N LEU A 345 -5.21 -23.39 -8.47
CA LEU A 345 -4.84 -22.25 -7.65
C LEU A 345 -5.80 -22.06 -6.47
N PRO A 346 -5.30 -21.66 -5.29
CA PRO A 346 -3.89 -21.39 -4.98
C PRO A 346 -3.02 -22.64 -4.82
N LEU A 347 -1.72 -22.52 -5.08
CA LEU A 347 -0.78 -23.63 -4.92
C LEU A 347 -0.61 -24.00 -3.44
N ILE A 348 -0.56 -25.30 -3.16
CA ILE A 348 -0.24 -25.82 -1.82
C ILE A 348 1.28 -25.72 -1.58
N PRO A 349 1.76 -25.20 -0.42
CA PRO A 349 3.18 -24.94 -0.16
C PRO A 349 4.15 -26.09 -0.46
N THR A 350 3.81 -27.33 -0.09
CA THR A 350 4.63 -28.52 -0.32
C THR A 350 4.87 -28.80 -1.80
N ARG A 351 3.91 -28.48 -2.66
CA ARG A 351 4.01 -28.59 -4.12
C ARG A 351 4.68 -27.38 -4.76
N ALA A 352 4.58 -26.22 -4.10
CA ALA A 352 5.12 -24.97 -4.62
C ALA A 352 6.63 -24.82 -4.37
N GLY A 353 7.30 -25.71 -3.64
CA GLY A 353 8.71 -25.54 -3.26
C GLY A 353 8.98 -24.29 -2.41
N VAL A 354 7.92 -23.69 -1.89
CA VAL A 354 7.95 -22.55 -0.98
C VAL A 354 7.84 -23.13 0.42
N ARG A 355 8.90 -23.04 1.23
CA ARG A 355 8.71 -23.17 2.69
C ARG A 355 7.71 -22.09 3.05
N ALA A 356 6.56 -22.47 3.62
CA ALA A 356 5.63 -21.52 4.18
C ALA A 356 6.41 -20.67 5.20
N HIS A 357 6.84 -19.47 4.80
CA HIS A 357 7.29 -18.51 5.76
C HIS A 357 6.05 -18.07 6.52
N VAL A 358 5.91 -18.61 7.74
CA VAL A 358 5.52 -17.93 8.99
C VAL A 358 5.00 -19.01 9.95
N GLU A 359 5.94 -19.71 10.60
CA GLU A 359 5.89 -19.77 12.07
C GLU A 359 6.59 -18.50 12.56
N MET A 360 5.84 -17.44 12.85
CA MET A 360 6.32 -16.36 13.72
C MET A 360 5.90 -16.66 15.16
N SER A 361 6.04 -17.92 15.58
CA SER A 361 5.86 -18.33 16.97
C SER A 361 7.21 -18.79 17.52
N ALA A 362 7.76 -17.97 18.41
CA ALA A 362 8.47 -18.41 19.61
C ALA A 362 9.59 -19.45 19.44
N ALA A 363 10.65 -19.10 18.71
CA ALA A 363 12.00 -19.65 18.87
C ALA A 363 12.94 -18.66 18.16
N SER A 364 13.99 -18.08 18.70
CA SER A 364 14.81 -18.36 19.87
C SER A 364 15.58 -17.07 20.15
N ALA A 365 15.38 -16.47 21.32
CA ALA A 365 16.35 -15.56 21.93
C ALA A 365 16.81 -16.26 23.21
N SER A 366 17.81 -17.14 23.03
CA SER A 366 18.78 -17.42 24.09
C SER A 366 19.77 -16.27 24.13
#